data_AF-A0A101IMZ8-F1
#
_entry.id   AF-A0A101IMZ8-F1
#
_cell.length_a   1.000
_cell.length_b   1.000
_cell.length_c   1.000
_cell.angle_alpha   90.00
_cell.angle_beta   90.00
_cell.angle_gamma   90.00
#
_symmetry.space_group_name_H-M   'P 1'
#
loop_
_entity.id
_entity.type
_entity.pdbx_description
1 polymer ?
#
loop_
_entity_poly.entity_id
_entity_poly.type
_entity_poly.pdbx_seq_one_letter_code
_entity_poly.pdbx_strand_id
1 'polypeptide(L)'
;MTDKSLFSKKLIQEIKSANEAKIIQKVKVGKKSKKNELVFFIKPELLEIEYDQKILNSLKLISEKFDDFNVKIHGAAIVPGATLDQYGIMNRHYGFINQLSRLASSMVDGKTSQRIFESLGIKETEDYKILGGHEFLAHFNTDIDTLSDIWFAQTANKLRSGFYFIADTFQDQPIILVNGFHPSQLLHFTREDHRILLLLIHTDADWYDLKFELVGDTFPEKAKAHSIRGALYKDPARYGQLEVGINTNGVHLSAGPFEAAYEVVNFFGPLIDLNPEKTPPLAIARAVEMGFSQTQAFSFLDNPVFGESDLFSKTENMNTEEAIALAKEHFE
;
A
#
# COMPACT_ATOMS: atom_id res chain seq x y z
N MET A 1 -26.80 -1.43 -0.43
CA MET A 1 -26.42 -2.49 0.53
C MET A 1 -25.22 -3.22 0.00
N THR A 2 -24.17 -3.34 0.81
CA THR A 2 -22.99 -4.16 0.53
C THR A 2 -23.38 -5.63 0.46
N ASP A 3 -22.77 -6.41 -0.43
CA ASP A 3 -23.03 -7.86 -0.54
C ASP A 3 -22.53 -8.56 0.73
N LYS A 4 -23.48 -8.95 1.60
CA LYS A 4 -23.19 -9.59 2.88
C LYS A 4 -22.50 -10.95 2.74
N SER A 5 -22.51 -11.56 1.55
CA SER A 5 -21.81 -12.82 1.32
C SER A 5 -20.29 -12.67 1.44
N LEU A 6 -19.75 -11.50 1.10
CA LEU A 6 -18.33 -11.14 1.18
C LEU A 6 -17.83 -10.85 2.60
N PHE A 7 -18.70 -10.88 3.61
CA PHE A 7 -18.34 -10.64 5.01
C PHE A 7 -18.95 -11.72 5.91
N SER A 8 -18.76 -12.98 5.50
CA SER A 8 -19.42 -14.15 6.10
C SER A 8 -18.41 -15.15 6.69
N LYS A 9 -18.89 -16.00 7.61
CA LYS A 9 -18.09 -17.13 8.14
C LYS A 9 -17.63 -18.09 7.05
N LYS A 10 -18.43 -18.26 6.00
CA LYS A 10 -18.07 -19.10 4.86
C LYS A 10 -16.83 -18.56 4.16
N LEU A 11 -16.77 -17.24 3.94
CA LEU A 11 -15.61 -16.61 3.31
C LEU A 11 -14.34 -16.79 4.16
N ILE A 12 -14.43 -16.71 5.50
CA ILE A 12 -13.28 -16.93 6.39
C ILE A 12 -12.63 -18.29 6.14
N GLN A 13 -13.46 -19.34 6.00
CA GLN A 13 -12.98 -20.69 5.69
C GLN A 13 -12.33 -20.76 4.31
N GLU A 14 -12.92 -20.10 3.31
CA GLU A 14 -12.32 -20.00 1.98
C GLU A 14 -10.96 -19.28 2.01
N ILE A 15 -10.82 -18.19 2.78
CA ILE A 15 -9.56 -17.46 2.95
C ILE A 15 -8.48 -18.34 3.58
N LYS A 16 -8.79 -18.99 4.71
CA LYS A 16 -7.83 -19.84 5.44
C LYS A 16 -7.35 -21.05 4.63
N SER A 17 -8.18 -21.56 3.74
CA SER A 17 -7.85 -22.72 2.89
C SER A 17 -7.23 -22.35 1.54
N ALA A 18 -7.11 -21.06 1.21
CA ALA A 18 -6.64 -20.62 -0.10
C ALA A 18 -5.12 -20.79 -0.23
N ASN A 19 -4.71 -21.60 -1.21
CA ASN A 19 -3.32 -21.79 -1.62
C ASN A 19 -3.01 -21.15 -2.98
N GLU A 20 -4.05 -20.76 -3.72
CA GLU A 20 -3.96 -20.03 -4.98
C GLU A 20 -4.93 -18.85 -4.95
N ALA A 21 -4.66 -17.82 -5.76
CA ALA A 21 -5.56 -16.68 -5.86
C ALA A 21 -6.92 -17.08 -6.46
N LYS A 22 -7.99 -16.57 -5.87
CA LYS A 22 -9.36 -16.92 -6.23
C LYS A 22 -10.21 -15.67 -6.41
N ILE A 23 -10.77 -15.48 -7.59
CA ILE A 23 -11.81 -14.47 -7.84
C ILE A 23 -13.12 -14.95 -7.21
N ILE A 24 -13.56 -14.29 -6.14
CA ILE A 24 -14.81 -14.61 -5.43
C ILE A 24 -15.96 -13.68 -5.84
N GLN A 25 -15.66 -12.55 -6.47
CA GLN A 25 -16.62 -11.72 -7.17
C GLN A 25 -16.00 -11.18 -8.47
N LYS A 26 -16.71 -11.35 -9.59
CA LYS A 26 -16.27 -10.86 -10.91
C LYS A 26 -15.88 -9.37 -10.83
N VAL A 27 -14.66 -9.08 -11.26
CA VAL A 27 -14.06 -7.74 -11.27
C VAL A 27 -14.63 -6.93 -12.44
N LYS A 28 -15.10 -5.71 -12.15
CA LYS A 28 -15.68 -4.77 -13.11
C LYS A 28 -14.92 -3.44 -13.01
N VAL A 29 -13.82 -3.35 -13.75
CA VAL A 29 -12.94 -2.18 -13.85
C VAL A 29 -13.60 -1.06 -14.69
N GLY A 30 -13.28 0.19 -14.39
CA GLY A 30 -13.62 1.36 -15.19
C GLY A 30 -15.10 1.76 -15.11
N LYS A 31 -15.79 1.50 -13.99
CA LYS A 31 -17.21 1.86 -13.85
C LYS A 31 -17.42 3.37 -13.76
N LYS A 32 -17.83 3.96 -14.87
CA LYS A 32 -18.09 5.40 -15.03
C LYS A 32 -19.33 5.93 -14.30
N SER A 33 -20.19 5.06 -13.76
CA SER A 33 -21.38 5.47 -13.01
C SER A 33 -21.09 5.95 -11.59
N LYS A 34 -19.82 6.05 -11.20
CA LYS A 34 -19.35 6.44 -9.87
C LYS A 34 -18.22 7.45 -9.97
N LYS A 35 -18.09 8.29 -8.95
CA LYS A 35 -17.04 9.33 -8.87
C LYS A 35 -15.64 8.73 -8.79
N ASN A 36 -15.46 7.69 -7.97
CA ASN A 36 -14.16 7.13 -7.63
C ASN A 36 -14.11 5.59 -7.80
N GLU A 37 -12.96 5.08 -8.23
CA GLU A 37 -12.58 3.67 -8.29
C GLU A 37 -11.28 3.50 -7.50
N LEU A 38 -11.26 2.56 -6.56
CA LEU A 38 -10.14 2.38 -5.65
C LEU A 38 -9.85 0.89 -5.44
N VAL A 39 -8.59 0.58 -5.14
CA VAL A 39 -8.21 -0.69 -4.54
C VAL A 39 -8.28 -0.55 -3.02
N PHE A 40 -8.93 -1.52 -2.39
CA PHE A 40 -8.94 -1.70 -0.95
C PHE A 40 -8.55 -3.14 -0.66
N PHE A 41 -7.73 -3.38 0.37
CA PHE A 41 -7.54 -4.75 0.82
C PHE A 41 -7.42 -4.85 2.33
N ILE A 42 -7.92 -5.99 2.84
CA ILE A 42 -7.71 -6.40 4.22
C ILE A 42 -6.37 -7.10 4.29
N LYS A 43 -5.51 -6.64 5.20
CA LYS A 43 -4.15 -7.13 5.37
C LYS A 43 -4.12 -8.45 6.16
N PRO A 44 -3.01 -9.22 6.06
CA PRO A 44 -2.93 -10.56 6.63
C PRO A 44 -3.19 -10.63 8.14
N GLU A 45 -2.77 -9.63 8.92
CA GLU A 45 -2.93 -9.61 10.38
C GLU A 45 -4.39 -9.66 10.86
N LEU A 46 -5.36 -9.32 9.99
CA LEU A 46 -6.79 -9.44 10.31
C LEU A 46 -7.42 -10.74 9.81
N LEU A 47 -6.67 -11.56 9.06
CA LEU A 47 -7.14 -12.78 8.39
C LEU A 47 -6.44 -14.02 8.94
N GLU A 48 -5.18 -13.90 9.35
CA GLU A 48 -4.36 -14.96 9.96
C GLU A 48 -4.54 -15.00 11.47
N ILE A 49 -5.80 -15.09 11.90
CA ILE A 49 -6.17 -15.19 13.31
C ILE A 49 -6.80 -16.56 13.57
N GLU A 50 -6.37 -17.21 14.64
CA GLU A 50 -6.88 -18.52 15.06
C GLU A 50 -8.42 -18.54 15.16
N TYR A 51 -8.99 -17.55 15.86
CA TYR A 51 -10.42 -17.46 16.12
C TYR A 51 -11.20 -16.75 15.01
N ASP A 52 -12.00 -17.50 14.26
CA ASP A 52 -12.90 -16.97 13.21
C ASP A 52 -13.80 -15.82 13.68
N GLN A 53 -14.21 -15.81 14.94
CA GLN A 53 -15.06 -14.75 15.47
C GLN A 53 -14.34 -13.38 15.50
N LYS A 54 -13.02 -13.36 15.65
CA LYS A 54 -12.21 -12.14 15.63
C LYS A 54 -12.08 -11.58 14.20
N ILE A 55 -11.80 -12.46 13.23
CA ILE A 55 -11.84 -12.12 11.80
C ILE A 55 -13.22 -11.58 11.42
N LEU A 56 -14.29 -12.24 11.87
CA LEU A 56 -15.67 -11.79 11.61
C LEU A 56 -15.95 -10.40 12.19
N ASN A 57 -15.36 -10.03 13.33
CA ASN A 57 -15.49 -8.69 13.89
C ASN A 57 -14.86 -7.64 12.96
N SER A 58 -13.69 -7.93 12.41
CA SER A 58 -13.00 -7.07 11.43
C SER A 58 -13.82 -6.92 10.15
N LEU A 59 -14.32 -8.03 9.61
CA LEU A 59 -15.18 -8.05 8.42
C LEU A 59 -16.47 -7.25 8.63
N LYS A 60 -17.11 -7.35 9.80
CA LYS A 60 -18.30 -6.57 10.14
C LYS A 60 -18.01 -5.08 10.25
N LEU A 61 -16.94 -4.70 10.94
CA LEU A 61 -16.50 -3.30 11.04
C LEU A 61 -16.32 -2.68 9.65
N ILE A 62 -15.63 -3.39 8.75
CA ILE A 62 -15.39 -2.91 7.38
C ILE A 62 -16.69 -2.83 6.59
N SER A 63 -17.56 -3.85 6.69
CA SER A 63 -18.86 -3.84 6.02
C SER A 63 -19.76 -2.69 6.48
N GLU A 64 -19.80 -2.40 7.78
CA GLU A 64 -20.56 -1.29 8.34
C GLU A 64 -20.02 0.05 7.82
N LYS A 65 -18.70 0.23 7.80
CA LYS A 65 -18.06 1.41 7.21
C LYS A 65 -18.33 1.55 5.72
N PHE A 66 -18.36 0.44 4.98
CA PHE A 66 -18.71 0.49 3.56
C PHE A 66 -20.16 0.93 3.33
N ASP A 67 -21.09 0.51 4.20
CA ASP A 67 -22.47 0.97 4.14
C ASP A 67 -22.58 2.47 4.51
N ASP A 68 -21.87 2.94 5.55
CA ASP A 68 -21.83 4.35 5.98
C ASP A 68 -21.41 5.29 4.82
N PHE A 69 -20.41 4.88 4.02
CA PHE A 69 -19.84 5.67 2.93
C PHE A 69 -20.41 5.29 1.55
N ASN A 70 -21.50 4.51 1.52
CA ASN A 70 -22.15 4.01 0.32
C ASN A 70 -21.20 3.34 -0.70
N VAL A 71 -20.15 2.70 -0.20
CA VAL A 71 -19.18 1.95 -1.01
C VAL A 71 -19.87 0.78 -1.70
N LYS A 72 -19.42 0.45 -2.91
CA LYS A 72 -19.89 -0.71 -3.68
C LYS A 72 -18.68 -1.55 -4.07
N ILE A 73 -18.73 -2.83 -3.73
CA ILE A 73 -17.71 -3.78 -4.15
C ILE A 73 -18.06 -4.26 -5.55
N HIS A 74 -17.14 -4.06 -6.49
CA HIS A 74 -17.29 -4.46 -7.90
C HIS A 74 -16.21 -5.42 -8.37
N GLY A 75 -15.40 -5.94 -7.46
CA GLY A 75 -14.49 -7.06 -7.67
C GLY A 75 -13.97 -7.51 -6.31
N ALA A 76 -13.76 -8.80 -6.14
CA ALA A 76 -13.19 -9.34 -4.92
C ALA A 76 -12.37 -10.58 -5.24
N ALA A 77 -11.19 -10.68 -4.63
CA ALA A 77 -10.30 -11.82 -4.75
C ALA A 77 -9.66 -12.14 -3.39
N ILE A 78 -9.46 -13.43 -3.13
CA ILE A 78 -8.55 -13.90 -2.09
C ILE A 78 -7.20 -14.05 -2.77
N VAL A 79 -6.15 -13.46 -2.21
CA VAL A 79 -4.81 -13.50 -2.80
C VAL A 79 -3.80 -13.98 -1.76
N PRO A 80 -3.30 -15.21 -1.87
CA PRO A 80 -2.24 -15.73 -1.01
C PRO A 80 -0.91 -15.00 -1.18
N GLY A 81 -0.10 -14.99 -0.14
CA GLY A 81 1.22 -14.35 -0.12
C GLY A 81 2.17 -14.92 -1.17
N ALA A 82 2.16 -16.24 -1.37
CA ALA A 82 2.90 -16.89 -2.45
C ALA A 82 2.52 -16.35 -3.84
N THR A 83 1.25 -16.03 -4.08
CA THR A 83 0.81 -15.40 -5.33
C THR A 83 1.27 -13.94 -5.43
N LEU A 84 1.21 -13.18 -4.32
CA LEU A 84 1.73 -11.80 -4.28
C LEU A 84 3.23 -11.77 -4.60
N ASP A 85 4.00 -12.75 -4.09
CA ASP A 85 5.43 -12.88 -4.31
C ASP A 85 5.75 -13.29 -5.75
N GLN A 86 5.11 -14.36 -6.24
CA GLN A 86 5.28 -14.88 -7.60
C GLN A 86 5.12 -13.79 -8.66
N TYR A 87 4.10 -12.95 -8.51
CA TYR A 87 3.83 -11.86 -9.45
C TYR A 87 4.53 -10.55 -9.09
N GLY A 88 5.31 -10.50 -8.00
CA GLY A 88 6.00 -9.29 -7.54
C GLY A 88 5.06 -8.11 -7.29
N ILE A 89 3.82 -8.38 -6.87
CA ILE A 89 2.76 -7.35 -6.74
C ILE A 89 3.15 -6.31 -5.69
N MET A 90 3.64 -6.76 -4.53
CA MET A 90 4.04 -5.87 -3.44
C MET A 90 5.34 -5.12 -3.74
N ASN A 91 6.28 -5.73 -4.47
CA ASN A 91 7.51 -5.08 -4.93
C ASN A 91 7.18 -3.85 -5.80
N ARG A 92 6.22 -4.01 -6.71
CA ARG A 92 5.74 -2.95 -7.59
C ARG A 92 4.91 -1.90 -6.83
N HIS A 93 3.99 -2.34 -5.97
CA HIS A 93 3.16 -1.46 -5.14
C HIS A 93 4.00 -0.50 -4.27
N TYR A 94 5.07 -1.00 -3.63
CA TYR A 94 5.98 -0.15 -2.85
C TYR A 94 7.07 0.55 -3.67
N GLY A 95 7.17 0.24 -4.97
CA GLY A 95 7.94 0.97 -5.98
C GLY A 95 9.30 1.48 -5.50
N PHE A 96 9.38 2.78 -5.28
CA PHE A 96 10.61 3.49 -4.88
C PHE A 96 11.17 3.01 -3.52
N ILE A 97 10.32 2.64 -2.56
CA ILE A 97 10.77 2.07 -1.27
C ILE A 97 11.53 0.77 -1.52
N ASN A 98 10.97 -0.12 -2.36
CA ASN A 98 11.58 -1.39 -2.71
C ASN A 98 12.90 -1.21 -3.46
N GLN A 99 12.96 -0.26 -4.41
CA GLN A 99 14.21 0.06 -5.11
C GLN A 99 15.30 0.51 -4.15
N LEU A 100 15.03 1.50 -3.30
CA LEU A 100 16.01 1.97 -2.31
C LEU A 100 16.41 0.87 -1.32
N SER A 101 15.46 0.05 -0.85
CA SER A 101 15.79 -1.04 0.07
C SER A 101 16.74 -2.07 -0.56
N ARG A 102 16.73 -2.23 -1.90
CA ARG A 102 17.56 -3.20 -2.63
C ARG A 102 18.84 -2.63 -3.22
N LEU A 103 18.90 -1.31 -3.44
CA LEU A 103 19.93 -0.68 -4.27
C LEU A 103 20.42 0.67 -3.71
N ALA A 104 20.19 0.99 -2.43
CA ALA A 104 20.60 2.28 -1.86
C ALA A 104 22.10 2.55 -2.07
N SER A 105 22.96 1.54 -1.94
CA SER A 105 24.41 1.70 -2.13
C SER A 105 24.80 2.25 -3.51
N SER A 106 23.93 2.06 -4.52
CA SER A 106 24.13 2.51 -5.91
C SER A 106 23.22 3.68 -6.31
N MET A 107 22.08 3.86 -5.64
CA MET A 107 21.09 4.90 -5.94
C MET A 107 21.35 6.20 -5.18
N VAL A 108 22.03 6.13 -4.03
CA VAL A 108 22.36 7.31 -3.23
C VAL A 108 23.61 7.98 -3.80
N ASP A 109 23.41 9.09 -4.51
CA ASP A 109 24.49 9.91 -5.03
C ASP A 109 25.13 10.80 -3.94
N GLY A 110 26.26 11.44 -4.26
CA GLY A 110 26.99 12.27 -3.29
C GLY A 110 26.17 13.45 -2.74
N LYS A 111 25.28 14.03 -3.56
CA LYS A 111 24.39 15.12 -3.11
C LYS A 111 23.35 14.62 -2.11
N THR A 112 22.81 13.43 -2.33
CA THR A 112 21.85 12.78 -1.44
C THR A 112 22.52 12.31 -0.17
N SER A 113 23.72 11.73 -0.27
CA SER A 113 24.57 11.36 0.87
C SER A 113 24.78 12.57 1.79
N GLN A 114 25.27 13.69 1.25
CA GLN A 114 25.49 14.91 2.00
C GLN A 114 24.23 15.35 2.79
N ARG A 115 23.06 15.33 2.14
CA ARG A 115 21.79 15.69 2.81
C ARG A 115 21.40 14.71 3.93
N ILE A 116 21.73 13.42 3.80
CA ILE A 116 21.52 12.43 4.86
C ILE A 116 22.40 12.75 6.07
N PHE A 117 23.70 12.95 5.86
CA PHE A 117 24.64 13.27 6.93
C PHE A 117 24.29 14.61 7.62
N GLU A 118 23.92 15.63 6.84
CA GLU A 118 23.41 16.90 7.36
C GLU A 118 22.15 16.70 8.22
N SER A 119 21.19 15.90 7.75
CA SER A 119 19.96 15.60 8.49
C SER A 119 20.22 14.86 9.81
N LEU A 120 21.29 14.06 9.89
CA LEU A 120 21.67 13.32 11.09
C LEU A 120 22.57 14.15 12.02
N GLY A 121 23.07 15.30 11.56
CA GLY A 121 24.03 16.11 12.33
C GLY A 121 25.37 15.41 12.55
N ILE A 122 25.74 14.45 11.69
CA ILE A 122 27.03 13.73 11.76
C ILE A 122 27.89 14.08 10.55
N LYS A 123 29.22 13.99 10.73
CA LYS A 123 30.17 14.26 9.65
C LYS A 123 30.25 13.05 8.72
N GLU A 124 30.12 13.29 7.42
CA GLU A 124 30.40 12.28 6.40
C GLU A 124 31.88 11.85 6.47
N THR A 125 32.09 10.54 6.57
CA THR A 125 33.41 9.91 6.59
C THR A 125 33.36 8.67 5.69
N GLU A 126 34.51 8.27 5.15
CA GLU A 126 34.61 7.10 4.27
C GLU A 126 34.26 5.78 4.98
N ASP A 127 34.19 5.80 6.32
CA ASP A 127 33.90 4.64 7.14
C ASP A 127 32.41 4.24 7.14
N TYR A 128 31.49 5.12 6.71
CA TYR A 128 30.07 4.78 6.67
C TYR A 128 29.70 4.00 5.40
N LYS A 129 29.00 2.87 5.58
CA LYS A 129 28.35 2.18 4.47
C LYS A 129 26.88 2.57 4.37
N ILE A 130 26.45 3.06 3.20
CA ILE A 130 25.03 3.27 2.91
C ILE A 130 24.46 1.98 2.33
N LEU A 131 23.51 1.38 3.03
CA LEU A 131 22.91 0.11 2.66
C LEU A 131 21.38 0.21 2.75
N GLY A 132 20.69 -0.31 1.74
CA GLY A 132 19.27 -0.58 1.82
C GLY A 132 18.98 -1.78 2.73
N GLY A 133 17.75 -1.92 3.23
CA GLY A 133 17.37 -3.06 4.08
C GLY A 133 17.73 -4.43 3.50
N HIS A 134 17.51 -4.69 2.21
CA HIS A 134 17.89 -5.95 1.58
C HIS A 134 19.41 -6.07 1.37
N GLU A 135 20.09 -4.95 1.08
CA GLU A 135 21.55 -4.94 0.98
C GLU A 135 22.20 -5.24 2.33
N PHE A 136 21.63 -4.74 3.43
CA PHE A 136 22.07 -5.01 4.79
C PHE A 136 22.03 -6.52 5.10
N LEU A 137 20.89 -7.18 4.81
CA LEU A 137 20.74 -8.62 5.02
C LEU A 137 21.80 -9.42 4.26
N ALA A 138 22.03 -9.06 2.99
CA ALA A 138 23.04 -9.72 2.16
C ALA A 138 24.47 -9.42 2.62
N HIS A 139 24.76 -8.18 3.01
CA HIS A 139 26.09 -7.73 3.39
C HIS A 139 26.59 -8.39 4.67
N PHE A 140 25.74 -8.45 5.68
CA PHE A 140 26.09 -9.00 6.99
C PHE A 140 25.68 -10.48 7.16
N ASN A 141 25.04 -11.07 6.15
CA ASN A 141 24.52 -12.44 6.18
C ASN A 141 23.69 -12.70 7.45
N THR A 142 22.68 -11.85 7.67
CA THR A 142 21.80 -11.86 8.85
C THR A 142 20.33 -11.98 8.46
N ASP A 143 19.45 -12.07 9.44
CA ASP A 143 18.01 -12.26 9.26
C ASP A 143 17.19 -10.97 9.43
N ILE A 144 15.91 -11.07 9.04
CA ILE A 144 14.95 -9.97 9.06
C ILE A 144 14.62 -9.53 10.49
N ASP A 145 14.68 -10.44 11.46
CA ASP A 145 14.41 -10.12 12.87
C ASP A 145 15.52 -9.22 13.41
N THR A 146 16.79 -9.58 13.18
CA THR A 146 17.95 -8.76 13.53
C THR A 146 17.90 -7.38 12.88
N LEU A 147 17.57 -7.31 11.58
CA LEU A 147 17.40 -6.03 10.89
C LEU A 147 16.26 -5.20 11.49
N SER A 148 15.15 -5.84 11.85
CA SER A 148 13.99 -5.18 12.43
C SER A 148 14.31 -4.62 13.82
N ASP A 149 15.02 -5.36 14.66
CA ASP A 149 15.48 -4.90 15.97
C ASP A 149 16.31 -3.61 15.86
N ILE A 150 17.25 -3.57 14.91
CA ILE A 150 18.08 -2.39 14.63
C ILE A 150 17.20 -1.23 14.16
N TRP A 151 16.31 -1.48 13.18
CA TRP A 151 15.49 -0.43 12.59
C TRP A 151 14.52 0.20 13.59
N PHE A 152 13.84 -0.62 14.40
CA PHE A 152 12.81 -0.16 15.32
C PHE A 152 13.35 0.27 16.70
N ALA A 153 14.65 0.08 16.97
CA ALA A 153 15.31 0.63 18.16
C ALA A 153 15.36 2.17 18.17
N GLN A 154 15.13 2.82 17.03
CA GLN A 154 15.21 4.27 16.89
C GLN A 154 14.20 4.85 15.89
N THR A 155 13.99 6.16 15.97
CA THR A 155 13.11 6.87 15.05
C THR A 155 13.80 7.13 13.72
N ALA A 156 13.21 6.66 12.63
CA ALA A 156 13.72 6.91 11.28
C ALA A 156 13.56 8.38 10.86
N ASN A 157 14.60 8.91 10.21
CA ASN A 157 14.55 10.19 9.51
C ASN A 157 13.89 10.01 8.14
N LYS A 158 13.25 11.06 7.63
CA LYS A 158 12.61 11.07 6.31
C LYS A 158 13.28 12.13 5.44
N LEU A 159 13.87 11.72 4.31
CA LEU A 159 14.42 12.66 3.33
C LEU A 159 13.34 13.18 2.38
N ARG A 160 12.48 12.26 1.92
CA ARG A 160 11.31 12.52 1.07
C ARG A 160 10.36 11.32 1.15
N SER A 161 9.22 11.38 0.44
CA SER A 161 8.31 10.22 0.36
C SER A 161 9.05 8.99 -0.15
N GLY A 162 8.88 7.86 0.54
CA GLY A 162 9.56 6.60 0.23
C GLY A 162 11.06 6.53 0.54
N PHE A 163 11.67 7.55 1.14
CA PHE A 163 13.08 7.56 1.53
C PHE A 163 13.22 7.84 3.02
N TYR A 164 13.44 6.76 3.78
CA TYR A 164 13.67 6.79 5.22
C TYR A 164 15.03 6.21 5.57
N PHE A 165 15.67 6.71 6.62
CA PHE A 165 17.00 6.26 7.01
C PHE A 165 17.31 6.46 8.49
N ILE A 166 18.23 5.65 9.00
CA ILE A 166 18.84 5.76 10.33
C ILE A 166 20.36 5.63 10.21
N ALA A 167 21.08 6.12 11.21
CA ALA A 167 22.50 5.82 11.39
C ALA A 167 22.65 4.84 12.54
N ASP A 168 23.49 3.83 12.35
CA ASP A 168 23.79 2.84 13.39
C ASP A 168 25.20 2.26 13.22
N THR A 169 25.62 1.38 14.12
CA THR A 169 26.82 0.57 14.00
C THR A 169 26.46 -0.90 14.18
N PHE A 170 26.81 -1.73 13.21
CA PHE A 170 26.56 -3.17 13.28
C PHE A 170 27.84 -3.94 12.96
N GLN A 171 28.22 -4.87 13.84
CA GLN A 171 29.49 -5.61 13.75
C GLN A 171 30.71 -4.68 13.53
N ASP A 172 30.82 -3.66 14.38
CA ASP A 172 31.87 -2.62 14.35
C ASP A 172 31.94 -1.79 13.05
N GLN A 173 30.93 -1.89 12.17
CA GLN A 173 30.83 -1.12 10.93
C GLN A 173 29.77 -0.01 11.09
N PRO A 174 30.15 1.28 10.99
CA PRO A 174 29.19 2.37 10.86
C PRO A 174 28.38 2.24 9.59
N ILE A 175 27.06 2.39 9.70
CA ILE A 175 26.12 2.26 8.59
C ILE A 175 25.11 3.41 8.56
N ILE A 176 24.70 3.75 7.34
CA ILE A 176 23.44 4.44 7.07
C ILE A 176 22.49 3.39 6.49
N LEU A 177 21.49 3.00 7.27
CA LEU A 177 20.50 2.03 6.86
C LEU A 177 19.31 2.75 6.23
N VAL A 178 18.98 2.42 4.97
CA VAL A 178 17.90 3.03 4.19
C VAL A 178 16.74 2.04 4.05
N ASN A 179 15.53 2.48 4.38
CA ASN A 179 14.30 1.69 4.30
C ASN A 179 14.45 0.28 4.90
N GLY A 180 15.06 0.19 6.09
CA GLY A 180 15.35 -1.06 6.79
C GLY A 180 14.11 -1.84 7.23
N PHE A 181 12.96 -1.17 7.37
CA PHE A 181 11.67 -1.84 7.62
C PHE A 181 11.13 -2.63 6.43
N HIS A 182 11.61 -2.35 5.21
CA HIS A 182 10.94 -2.85 4.01
C HIS A 182 11.02 -4.38 3.83
N PRO A 183 12.13 -5.07 4.17
CA PRO A 183 12.16 -6.54 4.14
C PRO A 183 11.08 -7.19 5.02
N SER A 184 10.89 -6.72 6.26
CA SER A 184 9.83 -7.24 7.14
C SER A 184 8.44 -6.85 6.64
N GLN A 185 8.28 -5.63 6.09
CA GLN A 185 7.04 -5.23 5.43
C GLN A 185 6.69 -6.13 4.24
N LEU A 186 7.66 -6.48 3.39
CA LEU A 186 7.43 -7.35 2.25
C LEU A 186 7.08 -8.77 2.70
N LEU A 187 7.85 -9.33 3.64
CA LEU A 187 7.61 -10.65 4.23
C LEU A 187 6.20 -10.74 4.85
N HIS A 188 5.75 -9.67 5.51
CA HIS A 188 4.39 -9.58 6.06
C HIS A 188 3.29 -9.79 5.02
N PHE A 189 3.54 -9.59 3.73
CA PHE A 189 2.55 -9.89 2.69
C PHE A 189 2.82 -11.20 1.95
N THR A 190 4.09 -11.59 1.79
CA THR A 190 4.50 -12.67 0.90
C THR A 190 4.65 -14.03 1.57
N ARG A 191 4.58 -14.10 2.91
CA ARG A 191 4.56 -15.37 3.64
C ARG A 191 3.51 -16.34 3.09
N GLU A 192 3.86 -17.63 3.02
CA GLU A 192 2.99 -18.67 2.45
C GLU A 192 1.66 -18.82 3.21
N ASP A 193 1.72 -18.60 4.52
CA ASP A 193 0.56 -18.63 5.41
C ASP A 193 -0.18 -17.29 5.47
N HIS A 194 0.13 -16.30 4.63
CA HIS A 194 -0.57 -15.02 4.63
C HIS A 194 -1.51 -14.89 3.44
N ARG A 195 -2.63 -14.19 3.62
CA ARG A 195 -3.57 -13.83 2.56
C ARG A 195 -4.00 -12.37 2.69
N ILE A 196 -4.34 -11.76 1.57
CA ILE A 196 -5.15 -10.53 1.57
C ILE A 196 -6.55 -10.82 1.01
N LEU A 197 -7.54 -10.06 1.49
CA LEU A 197 -8.83 -9.94 0.81
C LEU A 197 -8.80 -8.67 -0.03
N LEU A 198 -8.56 -8.83 -1.33
CA LEU A 198 -8.44 -7.75 -2.31
C LEU A 198 -9.82 -7.38 -2.85
N LEU A 199 -10.16 -6.09 -2.80
CA LEU A 199 -11.44 -5.54 -3.24
C LEU A 199 -11.21 -4.41 -4.26
N LEU A 200 -11.96 -4.47 -5.36
CA LEU A 200 -12.17 -3.32 -6.24
C LEU A 200 -13.45 -2.63 -5.78
N ILE A 201 -13.34 -1.38 -5.35
CA ILE A 201 -14.47 -0.62 -4.83
C ILE A 201 -14.76 0.61 -5.68
N HIS A 202 -16.05 0.98 -5.73
CA HIS A 202 -16.51 2.24 -6.32
C HIS A 202 -17.44 2.97 -5.38
N THR A 203 -17.34 4.29 -5.36
CA THR A 203 -18.16 5.15 -4.52
C THR A 203 -18.27 6.56 -5.09
N ASP A 204 -19.26 7.30 -4.60
CA ASP A 204 -19.41 8.75 -4.84
C ASP A 204 -18.92 9.58 -3.65
N ALA A 205 -18.51 8.92 -2.55
CA ALA A 205 -17.92 9.57 -1.40
C ALA A 205 -16.60 10.27 -1.76
N ASP A 206 -16.32 11.36 -1.04
CA ASP A 206 -15.10 12.13 -1.19
C ASP A 206 -13.86 11.31 -0.81
N TRP A 207 -12.78 11.42 -1.59
CA TRP A 207 -11.57 10.64 -1.36
C TRP A 207 -10.89 10.95 -0.01
N TYR A 208 -10.90 12.22 0.40
CA TYR A 208 -10.36 12.64 1.68
C TYR A 208 -11.14 11.98 2.82
N ASP A 209 -12.47 12.00 2.74
CA ASP A 209 -13.33 11.35 3.73
C ASP A 209 -13.12 9.83 3.77
N LEU A 210 -12.95 9.17 2.61
CA LEU A 210 -12.62 7.74 2.57
C LEU A 210 -11.30 7.44 3.31
N LYS A 211 -10.29 8.30 3.14
CA LYS A 211 -8.99 8.08 3.77
C LYS A 211 -9.01 8.36 5.27
N PHE A 212 -9.61 9.47 5.70
CA PHE A 212 -9.48 9.94 7.08
C PHE A 212 -10.67 9.61 7.97
N GLU A 213 -11.87 9.42 7.42
CA GLU A 213 -13.08 9.04 8.18
C GLU A 213 -13.40 7.56 8.09
N LEU A 214 -13.31 6.96 6.89
CA LEU A 214 -13.54 5.52 6.70
C LEU A 214 -12.33 4.71 7.18
N VAL A 215 -11.15 4.94 6.60
CA VAL A 215 -9.95 4.16 6.93
C VAL A 215 -9.29 4.66 8.22
N GLY A 216 -9.03 5.96 8.32
CA GLY A 216 -8.31 6.58 9.43
C GLY A 216 -6.82 6.78 9.12
N ASP A 217 -6.16 7.61 9.93
CA ASP A 217 -4.74 7.92 9.80
C ASP A 217 -3.88 6.64 9.73
N THR A 218 -2.80 6.68 8.94
CA THR A 218 -1.87 5.56 8.79
C THR A 218 -1.22 5.17 10.11
N PHE A 219 -1.04 6.14 11.02
CA PHE A 219 -0.66 5.96 12.42
C PHE A 219 -1.93 5.76 13.26
N PRO A 220 -2.25 4.52 13.68
CA PRO A 220 -3.55 4.20 14.29
C PRO A 220 -3.85 5.00 15.57
N GLU A 221 -2.82 5.42 16.31
CA GLU A 221 -2.94 6.25 17.50
C GLU A 221 -3.44 7.69 17.22
N LYS A 222 -3.31 8.15 15.97
CA LYS A 222 -3.82 9.43 15.47
C LYS A 222 -5.15 9.28 14.72
N ALA A 223 -5.57 8.04 14.42
CA ALA A 223 -6.78 7.78 13.67
C ALA A 223 -8.02 8.12 14.50
N LYS A 224 -9.07 8.63 13.82
CA LYS A 224 -10.35 8.93 14.47
C LYS A 224 -10.96 7.63 15.00
N ALA A 225 -11.46 7.65 16.23
CA ALA A 225 -11.93 6.43 16.92
C ALA A 225 -13.06 5.67 16.17
N HIS A 226 -13.82 6.36 15.31
CA HIS A 226 -14.87 5.76 14.49
C HIS A 226 -14.40 5.23 13.12
N SER A 227 -13.16 5.51 12.72
CA SER A 227 -12.55 4.95 11.52
C SER A 227 -12.16 3.48 11.72
N ILE A 228 -11.85 2.75 10.65
CA ILE A 228 -11.40 1.35 10.74
C ILE A 228 -10.16 1.26 11.64
N ARG A 229 -9.10 2.03 11.33
CA ARG A 229 -7.83 1.98 12.08
C ARG A 229 -8.00 2.43 13.52
N GLY A 230 -8.81 3.46 13.78
CA GLY A 230 -9.09 3.92 15.14
C GLY A 230 -9.88 2.89 15.96
N ALA A 231 -10.82 2.18 15.35
CA ALA A 231 -11.54 1.10 16.02
C ALA A 231 -10.63 -0.10 16.33
N LEU A 232 -9.77 -0.49 15.37
CA LEU A 232 -8.76 -1.54 15.58
C LEU A 232 -7.81 -1.16 16.73
N TYR A 233 -7.29 0.07 16.73
CA TYR A 233 -6.37 0.57 17.76
C TYR A 233 -7.01 0.63 19.15
N LYS A 234 -8.29 1.01 19.23
CA LYS A 234 -9.01 1.13 20.50
C LYS A 234 -9.23 -0.21 21.20
N ASP A 235 -9.41 -1.30 20.45
CA ASP A 235 -9.69 -2.63 21.01
C ASP A 235 -9.01 -3.75 20.18
N PRO A 236 -7.66 -3.84 20.17
CA PRO A 236 -6.92 -4.78 19.33
C PRO A 236 -7.35 -6.23 19.58
N ALA A 237 -7.54 -6.59 20.86
CA ALA A 237 -7.90 -7.92 21.29
C ALA A 237 -9.25 -8.37 20.71
N ARG A 238 -10.22 -7.47 20.51
CA ARG A 238 -11.50 -7.80 19.85
C ARG A 238 -11.33 -8.24 18.40
N TYR A 239 -10.28 -7.78 17.75
CA TYR A 239 -9.95 -8.09 16.36
C TYR A 239 -8.82 -9.11 16.23
N GLY A 240 -8.39 -9.73 17.34
CA GLY A 240 -7.40 -10.81 17.33
C GLY A 240 -5.95 -10.33 17.27
N GLN A 241 -5.70 -9.05 17.51
CA GLN A 241 -4.36 -8.48 17.54
C GLN A 241 -3.92 -8.20 18.98
N LEU A 242 -2.62 -8.31 19.24
CA LEU A 242 -2.03 -7.88 20.51
C LEU A 242 -1.93 -6.35 20.58
N GLU A 243 -1.51 -5.75 19.47
CA GLU A 243 -1.40 -4.30 19.28
C GLU A 243 -1.67 -3.94 17.81
N VAL A 244 -1.92 -2.65 17.55
CA VAL A 244 -2.17 -2.13 16.20
C VAL A 244 -1.21 -0.97 15.97
N GLY A 245 -0.18 -1.22 15.16
CA GLY A 245 0.83 -0.23 14.80
C GLY A 245 0.76 0.14 13.32
N ILE A 246 1.70 0.99 12.87
CA ILE A 246 1.77 1.41 11.46
C ILE A 246 1.88 0.22 10.48
N ASN A 247 2.58 -0.84 10.88
CA ASN A 247 2.78 -2.03 10.06
C ASN A 247 1.59 -3.00 10.10
N THR A 248 0.80 -2.98 11.18
CA THR A 248 -0.33 -3.87 11.45
C THR A 248 -1.67 -3.13 11.53
N ASN A 249 -1.82 -2.04 10.75
CA ASN A 249 -3.02 -1.20 10.78
C ASN A 249 -4.21 -1.78 9.98
N GLY A 250 -4.14 -3.04 9.58
CA GLY A 250 -5.26 -3.89 9.19
C GLY A 250 -5.78 -3.74 7.77
N VAL A 251 -5.72 -2.54 7.17
CA VAL A 251 -6.28 -2.29 5.83
C VAL A 251 -5.44 -1.33 4.99
N HIS A 252 -5.55 -1.49 3.67
CA HIS A 252 -5.06 -0.57 2.64
C HIS A 252 -6.22 0.07 1.88
N LEU A 253 -6.01 1.30 1.44
CA LEU A 253 -6.84 2.02 0.48
C LEU A 253 -5.92 2.87 -0.41
N SER A 254 -6.14 2.85 -1.72
CA SER A 254 -5.42 3.71 -2.68
C SER A 254 -5.41 5.18 -2.23
N ALA A 255 -4.27 5.87 -2.37
CA ALA A 255 -4.15 7.23 -1.83
C ALA A 255 -4.71 8.32 -2.76
N GLY A 256 -4.83 8.04 -4.06
CA GLY A 256 -5.45 8.94 -5.04
C GLY A 256 -5.84 8.26 -6.36
N PRO A 257 -6.49 8.97 -7.30
CA PRO A 257 -7.11 8.36 -8.49
C PRO A 257 -6.15 7.70 -9.48
N PHE A 258 -4.99 8.32 -9.75
CA PHE A 258 -4.00 7.74 -10.67
C PHE A 258 -3.23 6.58 -10.04
N GLU A 259 -2.90 6.68 -8.76
CA GLU A 259 -2.33 5.55 -8.02
C GLU A 259 -3.33 4.39 -7.94
N ALA A 260 -4.61 4.66 -7.70
CA ALA A 260 -5.65 3.64 -7.74
C ALA A 260 -5.72 2.95 -9.11
N ALA A 261 -5.63 3.70 -10.21
CA ALA A 261 -5.59 3.12 -11.55
C ALA A 261 -4.39 2.17 -11.74
N TYR A 262 -3.21 2.58 -11.28
CA TYR A 262 -2.04 1.73 -11.26
C TYR A 262 -2.24 0.48 -10.39
N GLU A 263 -2.78 0.63 -9.18
CA GLU A 263 -3.05 -0.48 -8.27
C GLU A 263 -4.06 -1.47 -8.86
N VAL A 264 -5.09 -1.00 -9.57
CA VAL A 264 -6.02 -1.88 -10.27
C VAL A 264 -5.28 -2.77 -11.27
N VAL A 265 -4.39 -2.19 -12.08
CA VAL A 265 -3.57 -2.96 -13.03
C VAL A 265 -2.58 -3.88 -12.31
N ASN A 266 -1.91 -3.38 -11.27
CA ASN A 266 -0.89 -4.12 -10.55
C ASN A 266 -1.44 -5.33 -9.78
N PHE A 267 -2.57 -5.16 -9.08
CA PHE A 267 -3.17 -6.20 -8.24
C PHE A 267 -4.10 -7.12 -9.02
N PHE A 268 -5.00 -6.58 -9.84
CA PHE A 268 -5.94 -7.41 -10.59
C PHE A 268 -5.38 -7.91 -11.92
N GLY A 269 -4.43 -7.20 -12.55
CA GLY A 269 -3.90 -7.57 -13.86
C GLY A 269 -3.42 -9.01 -13.96
N PRO A 270 -2.52 -9.48 -13.09
CA PRO A 270 -2.08 -10.88 -13.11
C PRO A 270 -3.19 -11.90 -12.82
N LEU A 271 -4.26 -11.49 -12.11
CA LEU A 271 -5.34 -12.39 -11.67
C LEU A 271 -6.44 -12.59 -12.72
N ILE A 272 -6.66 -11.60 -13.58
CA ILE A 272 -7.74 -11.60 -14.58
C ILE A 272 -7.26 -11.31 -16.00
N ASP A 273 -5.95 -11.30 -16.24
CA ASP A 273 -5.32 -10.90 -17.51
C ASP A 273 -5.84 -9.53 -17.99
N LEU A 274 -5.81 -8.54 -17.09
CA LEU A 274 -6.34 -7.20 -17.39
C LEU A 274 -5.45 -6.52 -18.42
N ASN A 275 -6.03 -6.21 -19.58
CA ASN A 275 -5.44 -5.28 -20.53
C ASN A 275 -6.04 -3.88 -20.33
N PRO A 276 -5.28 -2.90 -19.78
CA PRO A 276 -5.78 -1.56 -19.53
C PRO A 276 -6.14 -0.79 -20.81
N GLU A 277 -5.59 -1.14 -21.97
CA GLU A 277 -5.99 -0.51 -23.24
C GLU A 277 -7.42 -0.89 -23.65
N LYS A 278 -7.84 -2.12 -23.33
CA LYS A 278 -9.19 -2.63 -23.63
C LYS A 278 -10.18 -2.34 -22.53
N THR A 279 -9.72 -2.35 -21.27
CA THR A 279 -10.56 -2.13 -20.09
C THR A 279 -9.81 -1.21 -19.11
N PRO A 280 -9.74 0.10 -19.44
CA PRO A 280 -8.99 1.05 -18.63
C PRO A 280 -9.61 1.24 -17.24
N PRO A 281 -8.78 1.36 -16.19
CA PRO A 281 -9.24 1.86 -14.89
C PRO A 281 -9.90 3.24 -15.03
N LEU A 282 -10.75 3.59 -14.06
CA LEU A 282 -11.64 4.75 -14.14
C LEU A 282 -10.90 6.05 -14.42
N ALA A 283 -9.81 6.35 -13.69
CA ALA A 283 -9.06 7.59 -13.88
C ALA A 283 -8.49 7.71 -15.30
N ILE A 284 -8.01 6.60 -15.87
CA ILE A 284 -7.49 6.56 -17.25
C ILE A 284 -8.63 6.75 -18.26
N ALA A 285 -9.74 6.03 -18.05
CA ALA A 285 -10.91 6.14 -18.91
C ALA A 285 -11.48 7.57 -18.94
N ARG A 286 -11.50 8.25 -17.78
CA ARG A 286 -11.95 9.64 -17.63
C ARG A 286 -10.95 10.63 -18.21
N ALA A 287 -9.65 10.40 -18.07
CA ALA A 287 -8.64 11.26 -18.69
C ALA A 287 -8.82 11.32 -20.21
N VAL A 288 -9.05 10.16 -20.86
CA VAL A 288 -9.35 10.10 -22.30
C VAL A 288 -10.64 10.87 -22.64
N GLU A 289 -11.71 10.72 -21.85
CA GLU A 289 -12.96 11.48 -22.04
C GLU A 289 -12.77 13.00 -21.92
N MET A 290 -11.80 13.43 -21.10
CA MET A 290 -11.50 14.84 -20.84
C MET A 290 -10.49 15.44 -21.83
N GLY A 291 -10.07 14.70 -22.85
CA GLY A 291 -9.31 15.21 -24.00
C GLY A 291 -7.88 14.71 -24.11
N PHE A 292 -7.37 13.95 -23.13
CA PHE A 292 -6.05 13.35 -23.26
C PHE A 292 -6.03 12.31 -24.38
N SER A 293 -4.92 12.27 -25.14
CA SER A 293 -4.68 11.15 -26.04
C SER A 293 -4.61 9.84 -25.25
N GLN A 294 -4.97 8.71 -25.86
CA GLN A 294 -4.88 7.41 -25.21
C GLN A 294 -3.46 7.14 -24.70
N THR A 295 -2.44 7.40 -25.52
CA THR A 295 -1.03 7.23 -25.14
C THR A 295 -0.65 8.05 -23.91
N GLN A 296 -1.07 9.33 -23.86
CA GLN A 296 -0.81 10.18 -22.69
C GLN A 296 -1.55 9.68 -21.45
N ALA A 297 -2.83 9.31 -21.58
CA ALA A 297 -3.60 8.80 -20.45
C ALA A 297 -2.99 7.52 -19.89
N PHE A 298 -2.48 6.62 -20.74
CA PHE A 298 -1.82 5.39 -20.27
C PHE A 298 -0.48 5.65 -19.59
N SER A 299 0.29 6.66 -20.02
CA SER A 299 1.55 6.98 -19.35
C SER A 299 1.36 7.47 -17.91
N PHE A 300 0.14 7.87 -17.52
CA PHE A 300 -0.17 8.18 -16.12
C PHE A 300 -0.06 6.97 -15.20
N LEU A 301 -0.15 5.73 -15.71
CA LEU A 301 0.07 4.52 -14.91
C LEU A 301 1.54 4.38 -14.46
N ASP A 302 2.48 5.05 -15.12
CA ASP A 302 3.91 5.02 -14.82
C ASP A 302 4.34 6.09 -13.79
N ASN A 303 3.37 6.79 -13.19
CA ASN A 303 3.57 7.89 -12.25
C ASN A 303 4.56 8.96 -12.76
N PRO A 304 4.23 9.69 -13.84
CA PRO A 304 5.15 10.64 -14.45
C PRO A 304 5.51 11.78 -13.50
N VAL A 305 6.66 12.40 -13.79
CA VAL A 305 7.13 13.60 -13.08
C VAL A 305 6.10 14.72 -13.21
N PHE A 306 5.83 15.39 -12.10
CA PHE A 306 4.91 16.52 -11.98
C PHE A 306 5.57 17.65 -11.18
N GLY A 307 6.23 18.57 -11.88
CA GLY A 307 7.05 19.63 -11.27
C GLY A 307 8.19 19.04 -10.43
N GLU A 308 8.26 19.39 -9.14
CA GLU A 308 9.25 18.87 -8.19
C GLU A 308 8.84 17.53 -7.53
N SER A 309 7.72 16.95 -7.96
CA SER A 309 7.11 15.73 -7.40
C SER A 309 6.71 14.77 -8.54
N ASP A 310 5.90 13.78 -8.23
CA ASP A 310 5.22 12.90 -9.18
C ASP A 310 3.68 13.07 -9.16
N LEU A 311 3.02 12.58 -10.21
CA LEU A 311 1.57 12.71 -10.42
C LEU A 311 0.75 12.09 -9.27
N PHE A 312 1.15 10.91 -8.78
CA PHE A 312 0.43 10.21 -7.71
C PHE A 312 0.45 11.05 -6.43
N SER A 313 1.63 11.53 -6.04
CA SER A 313 1.79 12.40 -4.87
C SER A 313 1.01 13.72 -4.99
N LYS A 314 0.94 14.29 -6.19
CA LYS A 314 0.22 15.56 -6.43
C LYS A 314 -1.31 15.42 -6.45
N THR A 315 -1.81 14.23 -6.72
CA THR A 315 -3.24 13.93 -6.82
C THR A 315 -3.77 13.12 -5.63
N GLU A 316 -2.95 12.96 -4.59
CA GLU A 316 -3.32 12.28 -3.36
C GLU A 316 -4.53 12.98 -2.70
N ASN A 317 -5.49 12.19 -2.21
CA ASN A 317 -6.72 12.63 -1.56
C ASN A 317 -7.67 13.45 -2.45
N MET A 318 -7.42 13.54 -3.75
CA MET A 318 -8.33 14.21 -4.69
C MET A 318 -9.36 13.23 -5.22
N ASN A 319 -10.51 13.76 -5.64
CA ASN A 319 -11.43 12.97 -6.44
C ASN A 319 -10.96 12.82 -7.88
N THR A 320 -11.47 11.81 -8.59
CA THR A 320 -11.04 11.49 -9.95
C THR A 320 -11.09 12.67 -10.91
N GLU A 321 -12.19 13.43 -10.94
CA GLU A 321 -12.34 14.58 -11.85
C GLU A 321 -11.38 15.73 -11.51
N GLU A 322 -11.17 16.01 -10.22
CA GLU A 322 -10.24 17.04 -9.74
C GLU A 322 -8.79 16.68 -10.09
N ALA A 323 -8.40 15.42 -9.88
CA ALA A 323 -7.07 14.92 -10.23
C ALA A 323 -6.79 15.03 -11.74
N ILE A 324 -7.78 14.72 -12.58
CA ILE A 324 -7.62 14.82 -14.05
C ILE A 324 -7.56 16.27 -14.49
N ALA A 325 -8.35 17.17 -13.90
CA ALA A 325 -8.25 18.60 -14.18
C ALA A 325 -6.86 19.14 -13.84
N LEU A 326 -6.31 18.76 -12.67
CA LEU A 326 -4.94 19.13 -12.28
C LEU A 326 -3.89 18.55 -13.24
N ALA A 327 -4.05 17.29 -13.68
CA ALA A 327 -3.18 16.70 -14.68
C ALA A 327 -3.22 17.50 -16.00
N LYS A 328 -4.41 17.97 -16.40
CA LYS A 328 -4.61 18.72 -17.63
C LYS A 328 -3.89 20.06 -17.62
N GLU A 329 -3.93 20.78 -16.50
CA GLU A 329 -3.20 22.05 -16.33
C GLU A 329 -1.67 21.91 -16.44
N HIS A 330 -1.12 20.71 -16.24
CA HIS A 330 0.33 20.48 -16.26
C HIS A 330 0.85 19.86 -17.56
N PHE A 331 0.08 18.96 -18.17
CA PHE A 331 0.53 18.17 -19.32
C PHE A 331 -0.02 18.68 -20.66
N GLU A 332 -0.92 19.67 -20.67
CA GLU A 332 -1.35 20.40 -21.88
C GLU A 332 -0.73 21.80 -21.95
#